data_AF-A0A8J7BWG9-F1
#
_entry.id   AF-A0A8J7BWG9-F1
#
_cell.length_a   1.000
_cell.length_b   1.000
_cell.length_c   1.000
_cell.angle_alpha   90.00
_cell.angle_beta   90.00
_cell.angle_gamma   90.00
#
_symmetry.space_group_name_H-M   'P 1'
#
loop_
_entity.id
_entity.type
_entity.pdbx_description
1 polymer ?
#
loop_
_entity_poly.entity_id
_entity_poly.type
_entity_poly.pdbx_seq_one_letter_code
_entity_poly.pdbx_strand_id
1 'polypeptide(L)'
;MHRRLNITLPDETIQLIDRVTQKGDRSRFINEAVQYYIAQKALADLREQLKEGAIRRAERDLALAEEWFDLEEEACQKNEK
;
A
#
# COMPACT_ATOMS: atom_id res chain seq x y z
N MET A 1 14.61 -0.65 -21.24
CA MET A 1 13.97 -1.07 -22.51
C MET A 1 12.56 -0.50 -22.57
N HIS A 2 12.14 0.08 -23.69
CA HIS A 2 10.78 0.62 -23.88
C HIS A 2 10.03 -0.22 -24.90
N ARG A 3 8.76 -0.56 -24.63
CA ARG A 3 7.86 -1.18 -25.61
C ARG A 3 6.80 -0.18 -26.02
N ARG A 4 6.48 -0.10 -27.31
CA ARG A 4 5.31 0.65 -27.80
C ARG A 4 4.07 -0.22 -27.64
N LEU A 5 3.05 0.33 -26.98
CA LEU A 5 1.70 -0.23 -26.90
C LEU A 5 0.75 0.73 -27.62
N ASN A 6 -0.19 0.17 -28.38
CA ASN A 6 -1.35 0.91 -28.86
C ASN A 6 -2.47 0.72 -27.82
N ILE A 7 -2.85 1.80 -27.15
CA ILE A 7 -3.94 1.81 -26.18
C ILE A 7 -5.00 2.81 -26.61
N THR A 8 -6.26 2.42 -26.49
CA THR A 8 -7.38 3.33 -26.70
C THR A 8 -7.71 3.98 -25.36
N LEU A 9 -7.66 5.30 -25.32
CA LEU A 9 -8.03 6.10 -24.16
C LEU A 9 -9.22 6.99 -24.54
N PRO A 10 -10.13 7.30 -23.60
CA PRO A 10 -11.17 8.28 -23.83
C PRO A 10 -10.58 9.64 -24.20
N ASP A 11 -11.25 10.37 -25.10
CA ASP A 11 -10.81 11.70 -25.54
C ASP A 11 -10.67 12.67 -24.36
N GLU A 12 -11.55 12.57 -23.36
CA GLU A 12 -11.48 13.37 -22.14
C GLU A 12 -10.14 13.20 -21.41
N THR A 13 -9.67 11.96 -21.28
CA THR A 13 -8.38 11.64 -20.64
C THR A 13 -7.22 12.18 -21.46
N ILE A 14 -7.29 12.08 -22.79
CA ILE A 14 -6.27 12.63 -23.68
C ILE A 14 -6.20 14.16 -23.54
N GLN A 15 -7.35 14.84 -23.45
CA GLN A 15 -7.39 16.29 -23.22
C GLN A 15 -6.77 16.68 -21.88
N LEU A 16 -7.00 15.90 -20.81
CA LEU A 16 -6.38 16.14 -19.50
C LEU A 16 -4.85 15.98 -19.57
N ILE A 17 -4.36 14.95 -20.25
CA ILE A 17 -2.93 14.74 -20.46
C ILE A 17 -2.33 15.89 -21.27
N ASP A 18 -3.03 16.36 -22.30
CA ASP A 18 -2.58 17.44 -23.17
C ASP A 18 -2.54 18.82 -22.48
N ARG A 19 -3.36 19.02 -21.45
CA ARG A 19 -3.29 20.23 -20.61
C ARG A 19 -2.08 20.25 -19.68
N VAL A 20 -1.63 19.07 -19.24
CA VAL A 20 -0.58 18.93 -18.22
C VAL A 20 0.80 18.69 -18.84
N THR A 21 0.87 18.12 -20.04
CA THR A 21 2.12 17.71 -20.69
C THR A 21 2.47 18.59 -21.89
N GLN A 22 3.76 18.82 -22.12
CA GLN A 22 4.24 19.44 -23.36
C GLN A 22 4.36 18.36 -24.46
N LYS A 23 4.38 18.80 -25.73
CA LYS A 23 4.48 17.90 -26.90
C LYS A 23 5.73 17.01 -26.79
N GLY A 24 5.52 15.73 -26.49
CA GLY A 24 6.59 14.71 -26.39
C GLY A 24 6.57 13.92 -25.09
N ASP A 25 5.99 14.46 -24.01
CA ASP A 25 6.07 13.86 -22.67
C ASP A 25 4.87 12.97 -22.30
N ARG A 26 3.92 12.77 -23.23
CA ARG A 26 2.71 11.94 -23.00
C ARG A 26 3.06 10.52 -22.50
N SER A 27 4.02 9.85 -23.15
CA SER A 27 4.42 8.49 -22.76
C SER A 27 5.06 8.44 -21.38
N ARG A 28 5.84 9.47 -21.01
CA ARG A 28 6.45 9.58 -19.69
C ARG A 28 5.39 9.81 -18.62
N PHE A 29 4.47 10.73 -18.87
CA PHE A 29 3.36 11.02 -17.97
C PHE A 29 2.47 9.79 -17.74
N ILE A 30 2.12 9.06 -18.80
CA ILE A 30 1.34 7.81 -18.68
C ILE A 30 2.11 6.78 -17.84
N ASN A 31 3.42 6.63 -18.07
CA ASN A 31 4.22 5.70 -17.27
C ASN A 31 4.26 6.10 -15.79
N GLU A 32 4.47 7.37 -15.47
CA GLU A 32 4.46 7.87 -14.09
C GLU A 32 3.08 7.68 -13.43
N ALA A 33 2.00 7.96 -14.15
CA ALA A 33 0.63 7.75 -13.66
C ALA A 33 0.32 6.27 -13.37
N VAL A 34 0.76 5.35 -14.25
CA VAL A 34 0.60 3.91 -14.05
C VAL A 34 1.40 3.43 -12.84
N GLN A 35 2.66 3.86 -12.70
CA GLN A 35 3.49 3.50 -11.55
C GLN A 35 2.86 4.00 -10.24
N TYR A 36 2.39 5.25 -10.23
CA TYR A 36 1.71 5.83 -9.08
C TYR A 36 0.45 5.03 -8.71
N TYR A 37 -0.39 4.71 -9.70
CA TYR A 37 -1.62 3.96 -9.46
C TYR A 37 -1.36 2.55 -8.93
N ILE A 38 -0.38 1.84 -9.49
CA ILE A 38 0.01 0.50 -8.99
C ILE A 38 0.53 0.59 -7.55
N ALA A 39 1.37 1.57 -7.24
CA ALA A 39 1.92 1.74 -5.90
C ALA A 39 0.81 2.03 -4.86
N GLN A 40 -0.14 2.91 -5.19
CA GLN A 40 -1.27 3.21 -4.32
C GLN A 40 -2.18 1.99 -4.12
N LYS A 41 -2.47 1.25 -5.19
CA LYS A 41 -3.29 0.04 -5.10
C LYS A 41 -2.62 -1.05 -4.27
N ALA A 42 -1.32 -1.29 -4.48
CA ALA A 42 -0.56 -2.27 -3.71
C ALA A 42 -0.56 -1.94 -2.22
N LEU A 43 -0.45 -0.67 -1.85
CA LEU A 43 -0.52 -0.24 -0.45
C LEU A 43 -1.91 -0.45 0.16
N ALA A 44 -2.97 -0.20 -0.60
CA ALA A 44 -4.34 -0.44 -0.16
C ALA A 44 -4.60 -1.94 0.05
N ASP A 45 -4.20 -2.77 -0.92
CA ASP A 45 -4.33 -4.22 -0.86
C ASP A 45 -3.54 -4.79 0.33
N LEU A 46 -2.32 -4.30 0.57
CA LEU A 46 -1.49 -4.71 1.71
C LEU A 46 -2.17 -4.37 3.05
N ARG A 47 -2.76 -3.16 3.17
CA ARG A 47 -3.47 -2.77 4.39
C ARG A 47 -4.65 -3.69 4.68
N GLU A 48 -5.42 -4.06 3.66
CA GLU A 48 -6.55 -4.96 3.85
C GLU A 48 -6.08 -6.36 4.25
N GLN A 49 -5.04 -6.89 3.60
CA GLN A 49 -4.45 -8.18 3.97
C GLN A 49 -3.91 -8.20 5.41
N LEU A 50 -3.27 -7.11 5.85
CA LEU A 50 -2.78 -6.99 7.23
C LEU A 50 -3.95 -6.96 8.22
N LYS A 51 -5.00 -6.21 7.92
CA LYS A 51 -6.21 -6.13 8.75
C LYS A 51 -6.91 -7.48 8.84
N GLU A 52 -7.15 -8.16 7.72
CA GLU A 52 -7.74 -9.50 7.70
C GLU A 52 -6.89 -10.50 8.48
N GLY A 53 -5.57 -10.43 8.32
CA GLY A 53 -4.63 -11.27 9.06
C GLY A 53 -4.69 -11.04 10.56
N ALA A 54 -4.74 -9.77 11.00
CA ALA A 54 -4.85 -9.41 12.41
C ALA A 54 -6.18 -9.90 13.00
N ILE A 55 -7.30 -9.69 12.31
CA ILE A 55 -8.62 -10.16 12.75
C ILE A 55 -8.63 -11.69 12.87
N ARG A 56 -8.11 -12.41 11.86
CA ARG A 56 -8.07 -13.88 11.87
C ARG A 56 -7.26 -14.45 13.02
N ARG A 57 -6.19 -13.76 13.42
CA ARG A 57 -5.29 -14.22 14.50
C ARG A 57 -5.62 -13.60 15.86
N ALA A 58 -6.59 -12.70 15.95
CA ALA A 58 -6.88 -11.93 17.14
C ALA A 58 -7.09 -12.79 18.40
N GLU A 59 -7.86 -13.87 18.28
CA GLU A 59 -8.13 -14.78 19.40
C GLU A 59 -6.86 -15.48 19.90
N ARG A 60 -6.04 -16.00 18.98
CA ARG A 60 -4.76 -16.63 19.31
C ARG A 60 -3.77 -15.63 19.91
N ASP A 61 -3.68 -14.46 19.31
CA ASP A 61 -2.74 -13.42 19.72
C ASP A 61 -3.14 -12.85 21.10
N LEU A 62 -4.45 -12.77 21.40
CA LEU A 62 -4.96 -12.41 22.72
C LEU A 62 -4.63 -13.48 23.76
N ALA A 63 -4.91 -14.75 23.48
CA ALA A 63 -4.60 -15.84 24.41
C ALA A 63 -3.09 -15.90 24.74
N LEU A 64 -2.24 -15.71 23.73
CA LEU A 64 -0.80 -15.65 23.93
C LEU A 64 -0.38 -14.45 24.79
N ALA A 65 -0.99 -13.28 24.59
CA ALA A 65 -0.72 -12.10 25.40
C ALA A 65 -1.14 -12.31 26.86
N GLU A 66 -2.29 -12.93 27.10
CA GLU A 66 -2.77 -13.27 28.45
C GLU A 66 -1.83 -14.26 29.15
N GLU A 67 -1.35 -15.28 28.45
CA GLU A 67 -0.39 -16.27 28.99
C GLU A 67 0.95 -15.64 29.41
N TRP A 68 1.38 -14.58 28.74
CA TRP A 68 2.70 -13.96 28.95
C TRP A 68 2.63 -12.70 29.83
N PHE A 69 1.43 -12.22 30.15
CA PHE A 69 1.21 -10.96 30.86
C PHE A 69 1.93 -10.90 32.22
N ASP A 70 1.82 -11.95 33.02
CA ASP A 70 2.42 -12.00 34.37
C ASP A 70 3.96 -11.88 34.31
N LEU A 71 4.59 -12.52 33.31
CA LEU A 71 6.04 -12.49 33.11
C LEU A 71 6.52 -11.10 32.66
N GLU A 72 5.73 -10.42 31.81
CA GLU A 72 6.02 -9.06 31.37
C GLU A 72 5.87 -8.04 32.51
N GLU A 73 4.83 -8.17 33.33
CA GLU A 73 4.61 -7.30 34.49
C GLU A 73 5.78 -7.38 35.48
N GLU A 74 6.22 -8.60 35.81
CA GLU A 74 7.38 -8.81 36.69
C GLU A 74 8.68 -8.23 36.12
N ALA A 75 8.89 -8.32 34.81
CA ALA A 75 10.09 -7.79 34.15
C ALA A 75 10.07 -6.25 34.09
N CYS A 76 8.90 -5.64 33.89
CA CYS A 76 8.74 -4.19 33.88
C CYS A 76 9.07 -3.59 35.26
N GLN A 77 8.50 -4.16 36.33
CA GLN A 77 8.74 -3.70 37.70
C GLN A 77 10.21 -3.84 38.17
N LYS A 78 10.94 -4.83 37.63
CA LYS A 78 12.37 -5.04 37.94
C LYS A 78 13.28 -4.00 37.26
N ASN A 79 12.87 -3.41 36.14
CA ASN A 79 13.64 -2.39 35.42
C ASN A 79 13.38 -0.95 35.90
N GLU A 80 12.37 -0.74 36.75
CA GLU A 80 12.06 0.56 37.36
C GLU A 80 12.75 0.79 38.72
N LYS A 81 13.57 -0.16 39.20
CA LYS A 81 14.38 -0.06 40.42
C LYS A 81 15.87 0.04 40.08
#